data_AF-A0A969TGB2-F1
#
_entry.id   AF-A0A969TGB2-F1
#
_cell.length_a   1.000
_cell.length_b   1.000
_cell.length_c   1.000
_cell.angle_alpha   90.00
_cell.angle_beta   90.00
_cell.angle_gamma   90.00
#
_symmetry.space_group_name_H-M   'P 1'
#
loop_
_entity.id
_entity.type
_entity.pdbx_description
1 polymer ?
#
loop_
_entity_poly.entity_id
_entity_poly.type
_entity_poly.pdbx_seq_one_letter_code
_entity_poly.pdbx_strand_id
1 'polypeptide(L)'
;MFLPSKNNVLPNTPIYPGSHFTWGEATKNGKRPLEDLIINDRLIVSAGQIEKTIVLTAMALDLVRQKLGNHPIHINSWYRPARDNKSVGGSQYSRHLFGDGVDFALIIICHSK
;
A
#
# COMPACT_ATOMS: atom_id res chain seq x y z
N MET A 1 3.16 -9.92 10.77
CA MET A 1 2.35 -10.53 9.71
C MET A 1 3.28 -11.25 8.77
N PHE A 2 2.84 -12.38 8.22
CA PHE A 2 3.61 -13.09 7.21
C PHE A 2 3.30 -12.51 5.84
N LEU A 3 4.36 -12.17 5.12
CA LEU A 3 4.29 -11.82 3.72
C LEU A 3 4.22 -13.10 2.87
N PRO A 4 3.71 -13.03 1.63
CA PRO A 4 3.78 -14.12 0.66
C PRO A 4 5.21 -14.67 0.46
N SER A 5 6.23 -13.83 0.58
CA SER A 5 7.66 -14.21 0.61
C SER A 5 8.09 -15.01 1.85
N LYS A 6 7.18 -15.30 2.78
CA LYS A 6 7.40 -15.94 4.09
C LYS A 6 8.19 -15.11 5.10
N ASN A 7 8.52 -13.87 4.76
CA ASN A 7 9.10 -12.93 5.70
C ASN A 7 8.07 -12.53 6.77
N ASN A 8 8.47 -12.51 8.04
CA ASN A 8 7.65 -11.97 9.11
C ASN A 8 7.99 -10.50 9.33
N VAL A 9 7.00 -9.62 9.19
CA VAL A 9 7.16 -8.16 9.33
C VAL A 9 6.21 -7.61 10.40
N LEU A 10 6.65 -6.62 11.15
CA LEU A 10 5.80 -5.88 12.09
C LEU A 10 5.11 -4.72 11.36
N PRO A 11 4.01 -4.16 11.89
CA PRO A 11 3.36 -3.00 11.28
C PRO A 11 4.30 -1.80 11.08
N ASN A 12 5.26 -1.57 11.97
CA ASN A 12 6.24 -0.49 11.85
C ASN A 12 7.48 -0.87 11.02
N THR A 13 7.54 -2.08 10.45
CA THR A 13 8.64 -2.49 9.58
C THR A 13 8.59 -1.68 8.28
N PRO A 14 9.67 -1.00 7.88
CA PRO A 14 9.77 -0.34 6.59
C PRO A 14 9.52 -1.33 5.44
N ILE A 15 8.86 -0.89 4.36
CA ILE A 15 8.52 -1.78 3.23
C ILE A 15 9.79 -2.33 2.56
N TYR A 16 10.84 -1.50 2.50
CA TYR A 16 12.18 -1.88 2.08
C TYR A 16 13.22 -1.08 2.89
N PRO A 17 14.52 -1.47 2.87
CA PRO A 17 15.57 -0.73 3.59
C PRO A 17 15.62 0.75 3.21
N GLY A 18 15.38 1.64 4.17
CA GLY A 18 15.38 3.10 3.97
C GLY A 18 14.05 3.69 3.49
N SER A 19 12.98 2.91 3.38
CA SER A 19 11.66 3.45 3.04
C SER A 19 11.09 4.33 4.17
N HIS A 20 10.39 5.40 3.79
CA HIS A 20 9.59 6.20 4.72
C HIS A 20 8.18 5.63 4.95
N PHE A 21 7.84 4.52 4.27
CA PHE A 21 6.54 3.86 4.38
C PHE A 21 6.70 2.47 4.99
N THR A 22 5.67 2.06 5.71
CA THR A 22 5.67 0.84 6.52
C THR A 22 4.64 -0.17 6.02
N TRP A 23 4.86 -1.45 6.35
CA TRP A 23 3.89 -2.50 6.07
C TRP A 23 2.55 -2.25 6.76
N GLY A 24 2.53 -1.57 7.91
CA GLY A 24 1.31 -1.16 8.61
C GLY A 24 0.48 -0.17 7.81
N GLU A 25 1.10 0.82 7.17
CA GLU A 25 0.40 1.76 6.28
C GLU A 25 -0.17 1.05 5.05
N ALA A 26 0.63 0.16 4.44
CA ALA A 26 0.19 -0.59 3.27
C ALA A 26 -0.99 -1.54 3.57
N THR A 27 -1.00 -2.17 4.75
CA THR A 27 -1.89 -3.31 5.07
C THR A 27 -2.89 -3.03 6.20
N LYS A 28 -3.09 -1.75 6.56
CA LYS A 28 -3.95 -1.34 7.68
C LYS A 28 -3.56 -2.06 8.99
N ASN A 29 -2.30 -1.90 9.38
CA ASN A 29 -1.67 -2.52 10.55
C ASN A 29 -1.77 -4.06 10.55
N GLY A 30 -1.58 -4.68 9.38
CA GLY A 30 -1.65 -6.14 9.22
C GLY A 30 -3.06 -6.72 9.21
N LYS A 31 -4.12 -5.88 9.26
CA LYS A 31 -5.52 -6.33 9.18
C LYS A 31 -5.94 -6.73 7.77
N ARG A 32 -5.13 -6.41 6.76
CA ARG A 32 -5.34 -6.75 5.36
C ARG A 32 -4.21 -7.67 4.90
N PRO A 33 -4.31 -8.99 5.16
CA PRO A 33 -3.33 -9.94 4.66
C PRO A 33 -3.32 -9.91 3.14
N LEU A 34 -2.15 -10.13 2.55
CA LEU A 34 -1.98 -10.21 1.10
C LEU A 34 -2.59 -11.52 0.59
N GLU A 35 -3.53 -11.41 -0.34
CA GLU A 35 -4.29 -12.51 -0.90
C GLU A 35 -4.23 -12.48 -2.43
N ASP A 36 -4.37 -13.63 -3.07
CA ASP A 36 -4.49 -13.72 -4.52
C ASP A 36 -5.72 -12.92 -4.99
N LEU A 37 -5.52 -12.09 -6.01
CA LEU A 37 -6.63 -11.38 -6.65
C LEU A 37 -7.30 -12.32 -7.65
N ILE A 38 -8.47 -12.82 -7.27
CA ILE A 38 -9.33 -13.64 -8.11
C ILE A 38 -10.54 -12.81 -8.55
N ILE A 39 -10.79 -12.76 -9.86
CA ILE A 39 -11.94 -12.08 -10.46
C ILE A 39 -12.60 -13.05 -11.43
N ASN A 40 -13.91 -13.29 -11.27
CA ASN A 40 -14.68 -14.24 -12.09
C ASN A 40 -14.00 -15.62 -12.18
N ASP A 41 -13.61 -16.17 -11.02
CA ASP A 41 -12.93 -17.47 -10.88
C ASP A 41 -11.59 -17.60 -11.63
N ARG A 42 -10.97 -16.46 -11.98
CA ARG A 42 -9.65 -16.41 -12.61
C ARG A 42 -8.65 -15.70 -11.71
N LEU A 43 -7.50 -16.32 -11.50
CA LEU A 43 -6.34 -15.67 -10.89
C LEU A 43 -5.87 -14.55 -11.82
N ILE A 44 -5.95 -13.31 -11.34
CA ILE A 44 -5.50 -12.12 -12.07
C ILE A 44 -4.07 -11.75 -11.66
N VAL A 45 -3.81 -11.75 -10.34
CA VAL A 45 -2.51 -11.43 -9.75
C VAL A 45 -2.32 -12.26 -8.48
N SER A 46 -1.16 -12.87 -8.30
CA SER A 46 -0.84 -13.60 -7.07
C SER A 46 -0.48 -12.66 -5.92
N ALA A 47 -0.67 -13.11 -4.68
CA ALA A 47 -0.29 -12.37 -3.48
C ALA A 47 1.18 -11.96 -3.51
N GLY A 48 2.08 -12.82 -4.00
CA GLY A 48 3.50 -12.51 -4.15
C GLY A 48 3.80 -11.45 -5.23
N GLN A 49 2.97 -11.34 -6.27
CA GLN A 49 3.07 -10.22 -7.21
C GLN A 49 2.57 -8.92 -6.58
N ILE A 50 1.49 -8.96 -5.80
CA ILE A 50 0.99 -7.79 -5.05
C ILE A 50 2.04 -7.30 -4.05
N GLU A 51 2.71 -8.21 -3.33
CA GLU A 51 3.82 -7.88 -2.44
C GLU A 51 4.92 -7.09 -3.17
N LYS A 52 5.35 -7.58 -4.34
CA LYS A 52 6.34 -6.88 -5.19
C LYS A 52 5.84 -5.52 -5.65
N THR A 53 4.57 -5.43 -6.06
CA THR A 53 3.96 -4.16 -6.48
C THR A 53 3.98 -3.14 -5.35
N ILE A 54 3.63 -3.54 -4.11
CA ILE A 54 3.68 -2.65 -2.94
C ILE A 54 5.11 -2.11 -2.73
N VAL A 55 6.13 -2.97 -2.85
CA VAL A 55 7.53 -2.54 -2.73
C VAL A 55 7.89 -1.51 -3.80
N LEU A 56 7.53 -1.73 -5.06
CA LEU A 56 7.77 -0.79 -6.16
C LEU A 56 7.01 0.53 -5.97
N THR A 57 5.76 0.45 -5.51
CA THR A 57 4.94 1.63 -5.21
C THR A 57 5.50 2.42 -4.04
N ALA A 58 6.05 1.78 -3.00
CA ALA A 58 6.76 2.45 -1.91
C ALA A 58 7.96 3.26 -2.43
N MET A 59 8.77 2.66 -3.31
CA MET A 59 9.90 3.35 -3.92
C MET A 59 9.45 4.57 -4.75
N ALA A 60 8.36 4.43 -5.50
CA ALA A 60 7.78 5.54 -6.25
C ALA A 60 7.25 6.65 -5.34
N LEU A 61 6.58 6.30 -4.24
CA LEU A 61 6.12 7.27 -3.24
C LEU A 61 7.28 7.99 -2.56
N ASP A 62 8.40 7.33 -2.31
CA ASP A 62 9.59 7.97 -1.75
C ASP A 62 10.17 9.01 -2.71
N LEU A 63 10.12 8.78 -4.03
CA LEU A 63 10.45 9.79 -5.04
C LEU A 63 9.44 10.94 -5.06
N VAL A 64 8.14 10.65 -4.90
CA VAL A 64 7.09 11.67 -4.78
C VAL A 64 7.33 12.54 -3.54
N ARG A 65 7.63 11.94 -2.39
CA ARG A 65 8.00 12.62 -1.13
C ARG A 65 9.18 13.57 -1.33
N GLN A 66 10.22 13.13 -2.05
CA GLN A 66 11.38 13.97 -2.37
C GLN A 66 11.00 15.17 -3.24
N LYS A 67 10.21 14.95 -4.30
CA LYS A 67 9.72 16.02 -5.18
C LYS A 67 8.85 17.04 -4.45
N LEU A 68 8.19 16.63 -3.37
CA LEU A 68 7.34 17.47 -2.53
C LEU A 68 8.11 18.07 -1.34
N GLY A 69 9.43 18.23 -1.44
CA GLY A 69 10.23 18.92 -0.42
C GLY A 69 10.54 18.08 0.82
N ASN A 70 10.45 16.75 0.72
CA ASN A 70 10.64 15.81 1.83
C ASN A 70 9.63 15.99 2.99
N HIS A 71 8.48 16.60 2.72
CA HIS A 71 7.39 16.64 3.71
C HIS A 71 6.83 15.24 3.99
N PRO A 72 6.40 14.95 5.22
CA PRO A 72 5.71 13.70 5.53
C PRO A 72 4.46 13.50 4.65
N ILE A 73 4.33 12.31 4.07
CA ILE A 73 3.14 11.87 3.35
C ILE A 73 2.34 10.97 4.29
N HIS A 74 1.08 11.34 4.55
CA HIS A 74 0.17 10.55 5.37
C HIS A 74 -0.64 9.60 4.50
N ILE A 75 -0.46 8.29 4.70
CA ILE A 75 -1.22 7.26 3.98
C ILE A 75 -2.61 7.09 4.59
N ASN A 76 -3.64 7.42 3.84
CA ASN A 76 -5.03 7.19 4.24
C ASN A 76 -5.45 5.75 3.91
N SER A 77 -5.04 5.27 2.74
CA SER A 77 -5.38 3.93 2.28
C SER A 77 -4.42 3.45 1.19
N TRP A 78 -4.19 2.15 1.14
CA TRP A 78 -3.32 1.53 0.15
C TRP A 78 -3.87 0.16 -0.26
N TYR A 79 -3.22 -0.96 0.06
CA TYR A 79 -3.73 -2.27 -0.34
C TYR A 79 -5.09 -2.56 0.31
N ARG A 80 -5.98 -3.17 -0.50
CA ARG A 80 -7.31 -3.64 -0.09
C ARG A 80 -7.53 -5.04 -0.68
N PRO A 81 -7.78 -6.08 0.15
CA PRO A 81 -8.30 -7.36 -0.33
C PRO A 81 -9.65 -7.17 -1.03
N ALA A 82 -10.05 -8.12 -1.88
CA ALA A 82 -11.28 -8.03 -2.65
C ALA A 82 -12.53 -7.80 -1.77
N ARG A 83 -12.59 -8.46 -0.61
CA ARG A 83 -13.67 -8.30 0.38
C ARG A 83 -13.73 -6.87 0.94
N ASP A 84 -12.59 -6.32 1.38
CA ASP A 84 -12.49 -4.95 1.89
C ASP A 84 -12.78 -3.90 0.82
N ASN A 85 -12.34 -4.13 -0.42
CA ASN A 85 -12.60 -3.22 -1.53
C ASN A 85 -14.11 -3.18 -1.85
N LYS A 86 -14.78 -4.34 -1.86
CA LYS A 86 -16.22 -4.42 -2.08
C LYS A 86 -17.03 -3.76 -0.97
N SER A 87 -16.62 -3.92 0.30
CA SER A 87 -17.37 -3.36 1.44
C SER A 87 -17.41 -1.83 1.46
N VAL A 88 -16.44 -1.17 0.82
CA VAL A 88 -16.40 0.29 0.64
C VAL A 88 -16.92 0.75 -0.73
N GLY A 89 -17.57 -0.13 -1.49
CA GLY A 89 -18.10 0.19 -2.82
C GLY A 89 -17.03 0.39 -3.90
N GLY A 90 -15.83 -0.15 -3.71
CA GLY A 90 -14.73 -0.05 -4.66
C GLY A 90 -15.00 -0.83 -5.95
N SER A 91 -14.44 -0.34 -7.06
CA SER A 91 -14.52 -1.01 -8.37
C SER A 91 -13.86 -2.39 -8.34
N GLN A 92 -14.41 -3.33 -9.11
CA GLN A 92 -13.86 -4.68 -9.31
C GLN A 92 -12.41 -4.66 -9.84
N TYR A 93 -12.01 -3.60 -10.54
CA TYR A 93 -10.65 -3.42 -11.08
C TYR A 93 -9.89 -2.27 -10.41
N SER A 94 -10.27 -1.93 -9.17
CA SER A 94 -9.59 -0.92 -8.34
C SER A 94 -8.09 -1.19 -8.20
N ARG A 95 -7.24 -0.18 -8.36
CA ARG A 95 -5.78 -0.28 -8.20
C ARG A 95 -5.35 -0.64 -6.77
N HIS A 96 -6.19 -0.39 -5.76
CA HIS A 96 -5.94 -0.84 -4.40
C HIS A 96 -5.82 -2.38 -4.28
N LEU A 97 -6.50 -3.13 -5.16
CA LEU A 97 -6.43 -4.60 -5.22
C LEU A 97 -5.08 -5.10 -5.72
N PHE A 98 -4.38 -4.29 -6.54
CA PHE A 98 -3.12 -4.64 -7.18
C PHE A 98 -1.91 -4.22 -6.35
N GLY A 99 -2.13 -3.42 -5.29
CA GLY A 99 -1.08 -2.92 -4.42
C GLY A 99 -0.41 -1.62 -4.91
N ASP A 100 -0.89 -1.00 -5.99
CA ASP A 100 -0.35 0.27 -6.50
C ASP A 100 -1.32 1.46 -6.42
N GLY A 101 -2.56 1.23 -5.98
CA GLY A 101 -3.48 2.30 -5.60
C GLY A 101 -3.19 2.81 -4.19
N VAL A 102 -2.86 4.10 -4.07
CA VAL A 102 -2.54 4.76 -2.78
C VAL A 102 -3.32 6.06 -2.67
N ASP A 103 -4.10 6.20 -1.61
CA ASP A 103 -4.70 7.46 -1.20
C ASP A 103 -3.85 8.07 -0.09
N PHE A 104 -3.36 9.29 -0.30
CA PHE A 104 -2.53 9.98 0.68
C PHE A 104 -2.84 11.47 0.75
N ALA A 105 -2.40 12.09 1.84
CA ALA A 105 -2.47 13.53 2.05
C ALA A 105 -1.11 14.10 2.47
N LEU A 106 -0.87 15.35 2.11
CA LEU A 106 0.24 16.15 2.63
C LEU A 106 -0.30 17.07 3.72
N ILE A 107 0.38 17.13 4.86
CA ILE A 107 0.12 18.17 5.85
C ILE A 107 1.24 19.21 5.70
N ILE A 108 0.94 20.29 4.98
CA ILE A 108 1.85 21.42 4.82
C ILE A 108 1.30 22.55 5.69
N ILE A 109 2.06 22.94 6.70
CA ILE A 109 1.75 24.14 7.48
C ILE A 109 2.23 25.35 6.67
N CYS A 110 1.34 25.93 5.88
CA CYS A 110 1.59 27.24 5.27
C CYS A 110 1.68 28.28 6.38
N HIS A 111 2.91 28.77 6.64
CA HIS A 111 3.08 30.00 7.39
C HIS A 111 2.82 31.14 6.41
N SER A 112 1.68 31.81 6.57
CA SER A 112 1.44 33.10 5.90
C SER A 112 2.50 34.08 6.37
N LYS A 113 3.25 34.64 5.42
CA LYS A 113 4.14 35.79 5.66
C LYS A 113 3.32 37.04 5.86
#